data_AF-A0A7C5PGT9-F1
#
_entry.id   AF-A0A7C5PGT9-F1
#
_cell.length_a   1.000
_cell.length_b   1.000
_cell.length_c   1.000
_cell.angle_alpha   90.00
_cell.angle_beta   90.00
_cell.angle_gamma   90.00
#
_symmetry.space_group_name_H-M   'P 1'
#
loop_
_entity.id
_entity.type
_entity.pdbx_description
1 polymer ?
#
loop_
_entity_poly.entity_id
_entity_poly.type
_entity_poly.pdbx_seq_one_letter_code
_entity_poly.pdbx_strand_id
1 'polypeptide(L)'
;MDGRPLSDQFTGANIHEDFTLENHGMVHPDYMCTFGLTMGCAADFLMTGRTPPEALFHNAAGLYENLKWFTLPSGGFVYPMGQDWRLFRDPDWLYSHLLMAVLGKDPDAWSLAGACLDTLERMQARTPSGAIYAKGEYFFPSTQHSIFRALTRSWLLLHLGGPVADKPRKRIGVRRLEAGKIVLNRTPSALHTLAWGARIMAQCVPLRKDRLVSPDPRSGIGTIHLAGRKGALPLRLRKVEVKSGKDWFQADLVVDHGGAVRAVLQIRSNPDGSMTWKERLTALRDCRLSRVATGVIGILNDKTWVYEKGFRLLTWGKGKRVKIPSRSGRILDLSGSKEIAVDSLLRIRSDSPLRARYESARAPRRARVTDLLILNCLPCPLQARKGRVLSRYALRISCR
;
A
#
# COMPACT_ATOMS: atom_id res chain seq x y z
N MET A 1 17.76 2.64 -31.69
CA MET A 1 17.80 1.16 -31.69
C MET A 1 17.34 0.73 -33.07
N ASP A 2 18.15 -0.01 -33.82
CA ASP A 2 17.82 -0.49 -35.18
C ASP A 2 17.36 0.62 -36.16
N GLY A 3 18.07 1.75 -36.16
CA GLY A 3 17.79 2.86 -37.10
C GLY A 3 16.51 3.67 -36.80
N ARG A 4 15.78 3.35 -35.72
CA ARG A 4 14.62 4.12 -35.27
C ARG A 4 14.84 4.70 -33.87
N PRO A 5 14.32 5.92 -33.59
CA PRO A 5 14.23 6.43 -32.24
C PRO A 5 13.49 5.45 -31.33
N LEU A 6 13.95 5.29 -30.09
CA LEU A 6 13.31 4.41 -29.12
C LEU A 6 11.88 4.90 -28.80
N SER A 7 11.66 6.22 -28.84
CA SER A 7 10.34 6.87 -28.72
C SER A 7 9.31 6.36 -29.71
N ASP A 8 9.76 5.96 -30.91
CA ASP A 8 8.88 5.57 -32.02
C ASP A 8 8.53 4.08 -31.96
N GLN A 9 9.23 3.34 -31.10
CA GLN A 9 9.10 1.89 -30.92
C GLN A 9 8.47 1.55 -29.57
N PHE A 10 8.45 2.49 -28.63
CA PHE A 10 7.99 2.26 -27.28
C PHE A 10 6.66 2.96 -27.02
N THR A 11 5.57 2.19 -27.01
CA THR A 11 4.21 2.69 -26.74
C THR A 11 3.92 2.68 -25.24
N GLY A 12 4.44 3.66 -24.51
CA GLY A 12 4.09 3.90 -23.10
C GLY A 12 5.12 4.77 -22.37
N ALA A 13 4.70 5.54 -21.38
CA ALA A 13 5.65 6.06 -20.39
C ALA A 13 5.93 4.95 -19.38
N ASN A 14 7.13 4.36 -19.38
CA ASN A 14 7.53 3.49 -18.27
C ASN A 14 7.65 4.34 -17.00
N ILE A 15 8.26 5.52 -17.11
CA ILE A 15 8.46 6.48 -16.03
C ILE A 15 7.86 7.81 -16.48
N HIS A 16 7.01 8.41 -15.65
CA HIS A 16 6.40 9.71 -15.88
C HIS A 16 7.34 10.85 -15.48
N GLU A 17 7.03 12.08 -15.87
CA GLU A 17 7.82 13.28 -15.53
C GLU A 17 7.96 13.51 -14.01
N ASP A 18 6.99 13.06 -13.22
CA ASP A 18 7.04 13.11 -11.75
C ASP A 18 7.81 11.92 -11.13
N PHE A 19 8.49 11.12 -11.95
CA PHE A 19 9.20 9.89 -11.62
C PHE A 19 8.32 8.78 -11.02
N THR A 20 7.01 8.80 -11.24
CA THR A 20 6.20 7.60 -10.98
C THR A 20 6.38 6.60 -12.11
N LEU A 21 6.41 5.31 -11.78
CA LEU A 21 6.56 4.22 -12.75
C LEU A 21 5.32 3.34 -12.68
N GLU A 22 4.65 3.18 -13.82
CA GLU A 22 3.51 2.28 -13.96
C GLU A 22 3.94 0.91 -14.46
N ASN A 23 3.47 -0.13 -13.78
CA ASN A 23 3.65 -1.51 -14.20
C ASN A 23 2.44 -2.34 -13.77
N HIS A 24 2.03 -3.34 -14.57
CA HIS A 24 0.78 -4.10 -14.38
C HIS A 24 -0.47 -3.21 -14.19
N GLY A 25 -0.48 -2.03 -14.82
CA GLY A 25 -1.54 -1.04 -14.72
C GLY A 25 -1.67 -0.41 -13.33
N MET A 26 -0.56 -0.19 -12.62
CA MET A 26 -0.52 0.59 -11.38
C MET A 26 0.84 1.24 -11.16
N VAL A 27 0.88 2.39 -10.46
CA VAL A 27 2.15 2.90 -9.93
C VAL A 27 2.68 1.93 -8.90
N HIS A 28 3.87 1.38 -9.12
CA HIS A 28 4.36 0.23 -8.38
C HIS A 28 5.74 0.48 -7.74
N PRO A 29 5.82 0.71 -6.42
CA PRO A 29 7.07 0.95 -5.71
C PRO A 29 8.16 -0.11 -5.98
N ASP A 30 7.83 -1.40 -5.98
CA ASP A 30 8.81 -2.45 -6.30
C ASP A 30 9.48 -2.27 -7.67
N TYR A 31 8.71 -1.86 -8.69
CA TYR A 31 9.25 -1.66 -10.03
C TYR A 31 9.99 -0.31 -10.13
N MET A 32 9.62 0.68 -9.32
CA MET A 32 10.43 1.90 -9.18
C MET A 32 11.85 1.58 -8.67
N CYS A 33 12.04 0.53 -7.85
CA CYS A 33 13.38 0.07 -7.43
C CYS A 33 14.21 -0.56 -8.55
N THR A 34 13.65 -0.80 -9.75
CA THR A 34 14.39 -1.45 -10.84
C THR A 34 15.53 -0.61 -11.42
N PHE A 35 15.62 0.68 -11.08
CA PHE A 35 16.83 1.48 -11.35
C PHE A 35 18.09 0.79 -10.78
N GLY A 36 17.95 0.03 -9.69
CA GLY A 36 19.05 -0.72 -9.07
C GLY A 36 19.62 -1.82 -9.95
N LEU A 37 18.88 -2.30 -10.97
CA LEU A 37 19.39 -3.26 -11.95
C LEU A 37 20.46 -2.61 -12.83
N THR A 38 20.23 -1.38 -13.28
CA THR A 38 21.16 -0.62 -14.12
C THR A 38 22.28 -0.02 -13.26
N MET A 39 21.92 0.69 -12.18
CA MET A 39 22.89 1.33 -11.28
C MET A 39 23.83 0.32 -10.62
N GLY A 40 23.34 -0.90 -10.37
CA GLY A 40 24.14 -2.00 -9.83
C GLY A 40 25.26 -2.50 -10.75
N CYS A 41 25.24 -2.16 -12.05
CA CYS A 41 26.35 -2.43 -12.97
C CYS A 41 27.57 -1.52 -12.72
N ALA A 42 27.40 -0.41 -11.98
CA ALA A 42 28.52 0.48 -11.66
C ALA A 42 29.63 -0.24 -10.88
N ALA A 43 29.27 -1.25 -10.07
CA ALA A 43 30.24 -2.07 -9.34
C ALA A 43 31.27 -2.75 -10.29
N ASP A 44 30.84 -3.18 -11.47
CA ASP A 44 31.72 -3.87 -12.44
C ASP A 44 32.80 -2.92 -13.03
N PHE A 45 32.43 -1.65 -13.22
CA PHE A 45 33.37 -0.60 -13.64
C PHE A 45 34.34 -0.28 -12.51
N LEU A 46 33.83 -0.06 -11.29
CA LEU A 46 34.66 0.26 -10.12
C LEU A 46 35.67 -0.84 -9.79
N MET A 47 35.27 -2.12 -9.85
CA MET A 47 36.17 -3.27 -9.63
C MET A 47 37.34 -3.33 -10.63
N THR A 48 37.19 -2.72 -11.80
CA THR A 48 38.19 -2.73 -12.87
C THR A 48 38.91 -1.38 -13.00
N GLY A 49 38.75 -0.48 -12.02
CA GLY A 49 39.34 0.87 -12.05
C GLY A 49 38.74 1.78 -13.12
N ARG A 50 37.61 1.40 -13.74
CA ARG A 50 36.93 2.19 -14.77
C ARG A 50 35.90 3.12 -14.14
N THR A 51 35.69 4.27 -14.78
CA THR A 51 34.61 5.19 -14.41
C THR A 51 33.25 4.63 -14.87
N PRO A 52 32.26 4.47 -13.97
CA PRO A 52 30.91 4.08 -14.37
C PRO A 52 30.27 5.11 -15.31
N PRO A 53 29.63 4.69 -16.42
CA PRO A 53 28.91 5.61 -17.31
C PRO A 53 27.74 6.31 -16.59
N GLU A 54 27.54 7.60 -16.88
CA GLU A 54 26.44 8.40 -16.30
C GLU A 54 25.05 7.80 -16.56
N ALA A 55 24.87 7.12 -17.70
CA ALA A 55 23.64 6.43 -18.07
C ALA A 55 23.18 5.40 -17.02
N LEU A 56 24.10 4.85 -16.22
CA LEU A 56 23.75 3.91 -15.15
C LEU A 56 22.95 4.54 -14.00
N PHE A 57 22.98 5.88 -13.90
CA PHE A 57 22.31 6.66 -12.87
C PHE A 57 21.04 7.36 -13.36
N HIS A 58 20.69 7.16 -14.64
CA HIS A 58 19.56 7.84 -15.28
C HIS A 58 18.26 7.62 -14.48
N ASN A 59 17.59 8.72 -14.11
CA ASN A 59 16.36 8.79 -13.31
C ASN A 59 16.41 8.20 -11.89
N ALA A 60 17.55 7.64 -11.44
CA ALA A 60 17.66 6.95 -10.16
C ALA A 60 17.30 7.87 -8.98
N ALA A 61 17.83 9.10 -8.96
CA ALA A 61 17.58 10.05 -7.89
C ALA A 61 16.10 10.45 -7.77
N GLY A 62 15.43 10.71 -8.90
CA GLY A 62 14.01 11.09 -8.92
C GLY A 62 13.09 9.94 -8.48
N LEU A 63 13.32 8.74 -9.02
CA LEU A 63 12.62 7.52 -8.59
C LEU A 63 12.82 7.26 -7.09
N TYR A 64 14.05 7.39 -6.61
CA TYR A 64 14.38 7.16 -5.22
C TYR A 64 13.74 8.17 -4.28
N GLU A 65 13.69 9.45 -4.67
CA GLU A 65 13.01 10.47 -3.88
C GLU A 65 11.52 10.15 -3.73
N ASN A 66 10.82 9.64 -4.75
CA ASN A 66 9.46 9.14 -4.61
C ASN A 66 9.37 7.92 -3.67
N LEU A 67 10.26 6.94 -3.83
CA LEU A 67 10.28 5.74 -2.99
C LEU A 67 10.40 6.06 -1.51
N LYS A 68 11.21 7.06 -1.14
CA LYS A 68 11.36 7.51 0.26
C LYS A 68 10.06 8.07 0.86
N TRP A 69 9.12 8.53 0.05
CA TRP A 69 7.77 8.92 0.53
C TRP A 69 6.85 7.72 0.73
N PHE A 70 7.11 6.61 0.04
CA PHE A 70 6.37 5.37 0.22
C PHE A 70 6.89 4.51 1.37
N THR A 71 8.10 4.72 1.88
CA THR A 71 8.69 3.86 2.92
C THR A 71 7.90 3.87 4.23
N LEU A 72 7.79 2.69 4.83
CA LEU A 72 7.32 2.45 6.18
C LEU A 72 8.54 2.24 7.10
N PRO A 73 8.38 2.34 8.43
CA PRO A 73 9.49 2.16 9.37
C PRO A 73 10.17 0.77 9.35
N SER A 74 9.60 -0.23 8.69
CA SER A 74 10.26 -1.54 8.47
C SER A 74 11.19 -1.58 7.26
N GLY A 75 11.21 -0.52 6.42
CA GLY A 75 11.95 -0.48 5.16
C GLY A 75 11.10 -0.84 3.93
N GLY A 76 9.96 -1.52 4.10
CA GLY A 76 9.00 -1.79 3.03
C GLY A 76 8.17 -0.57 2.63
N PHE A 77 7.36 -0.69 1.57
CA PHE A 77 6.58 0.43 1.02
C PHE A 77 5.10 0.39 1.35
N VAL A 78 4.43 1.52 1.51
CA VAL A 78 2.98 1.63 1.25
C VAL A 78 2.75 1.50 -0.26
N TYR A 79 1.59 0.96 -0.65
CA TYR A 79 1.24 0.74 -2.05
C TYR A 79 -0.08 1.47 -2.35
N PRO A 80 -0.04 2.74 -2.79
CA PRO A 80 -1.23 3.57 -3.00
C PRO A 80 -2.26 2.97 -3.96
N MET A 81 -1.82 2.12 -4.91
CA MET A 81 -2.67 1.44 -5.89
C MET A 81 -2.78 -0.08 -5.65
N GLY A 82 -2.45 -0.55 -4.45
CA GLY A 82 -2.46 -1.97 -4.12
C GLY A 82 -1.17 -2.69 -4.50
N GLN A 83 -1.06 -3.97 -4.09
CA GLN A 83 0.10 -4.83 -4.35
C GLN A 83 -0.40 -6.17 -4.93
N ASP A 84 0.07 -6.53 -6.12
CA ASP A 84 -0.26 -7.78 -6.81
C ASP A 84 0.77 -8.90 -6.64
N TRP A 85 1.93 -8.57 -6.07
CA TRP A 85 2.98 -9.50 -5.64
C TRP A 85 2.90 -9.80 -4.12
N ARG A 86 4.01 -10.33 -3.60
CA ARG A 86 4.33 -10.52 -2.18
C ARG A 86 4.48 -9.18 -1.46
N LEU A 87 4.11 -9.16 -0.19
CA LEU A 87 4.14 -7.94 0.62
C LEU A 87 5.42 -7.77 1.44
N PHE A 88 5.92 -8.87 2.02
CA PHE A 88 7.10 -8.88 2.89
C PHE A 88 8.36 -8.96 2.05
N ARG A 89 8.74 -7.82 1.46
CA ARG A 89 9.89 -7.70 0.54
C ARG A 89 10.92 -6.70 1.03
N ASP A 90 10.81 -6.26 2.28
CA ASP A 90 11.74 -5.34 2.92
C ASP A 90 13.21 -5.77 2.71
N PRO A 91 13.59 -7.07 2.78
CA PRO A 91 14.95 -7.52 2.44
C PRO A 91 15.37 -7.25 0.99
N ASP A 92 14.44 -7.31 0.02
CA ASP A 92 14.73 -7.08 -1.40
C ASP A 92 15.16 -5.62 -1.67
N TRP A 93 14.82 -4.68 -0.78
CA TRP A 93 15.09 -3.25 -0.96
C TRP A 93 16.42 -2.80 -0.37
N LEU A 94 17.06 -3.63 0.46
CA LEU A 94 18.35 -3.34 1.07
C LEU A 94 19.40 -2.92 0.04
N TYR A 95 19.54 -3.70 -1.04
CA TYR A 95 20.53 -3.41 -2.09
C TYR A 95 20.25 -2.07 -2.80
N SER A 96 18.97 -1.74 -3.05
CA SER A 96 18.61 -0.47 -3.68
C SER A 96 18.95 0.73 -2.78
N HIS A 97 18.75 0.60 -1.48
CA HIS A 97 19.16 1.62 -0.50
C HIS A 97 20.69 1.76 -0.44
N LEU A 98 21.44 0.65 -0.44
CA LEU A 98 22.89 0.71 -0.45
C LEU A 98 23.47 1.31 -1.73
N LEU A 99 22.88 1.05 -2.90
CA LEU A 99 23.26 1.73 -4.13
C LEU A 99 23.14 3.25 -4.00
N MET A 100 22.00 3.72 -3.47
CA MET A 100 21.77 5.15 -3.27
C MET A 100 22.65 5.76 -2.18
N ALA A 101 22.99 5.01 -1.13
CA ALA A 101 23.88 5.47 -0.08
C ALA A 101 25.33 5.60 -0.57
N VAL A 102 25.83 4.56 -1.26
CA VAL A 102 27.23 4.47 -1.68
C VAL A 102 27.52 5.27 -2.94
N LEU A 103 26.73 5.07 -4.00
CA LEU A 103 26.97 5.68 -5.30
C LEU A 103 26.12 6.93 -5.52
N GLY A 104 24.86 6.90 -5.09
CA GLY A 104 23.94 8.05 -5.22
C GLY A 104 24.19 9.16 -4.19
N LYS A 105 25.01 8.90 -3.16
CA LYS A 105 25.30 9.80 -2.03
C LYS A 105 24.05 10.38 -1.37
N ASP A 106 22.95 9.63 -1.37
CA ASP A 106 21.69 10.07 -0.80
C ASP A 106 21.76 10.02 0.74
N PRO A 107 21.50 11.14 1.43
CA PRO A 107 21.70 11.24 2.88
C PRO A 107 20.68 10.44 3.70
N ASP A 108 19.58 9.99 3.09
CA ASP A 108 18.54 9.23 3.79
C ASP A 108 18.74 7.72 3.64
N ALA A 109 19.55 7.30 2.66
CA ALA A 109 19.58 5.93 2.19
C ALA A 109 20.22 4.95 3.17
N TRP A 110 21.22 5.39 3.95
CA TRP A 110 21.86 4.55 4.95
C TRP A 110 20.90 4.13 6.06
N SER A 111 20.21 5.09 6.67
CA SER A 111 19.13 4.82 7.64
C SER A 111 18.04 3.88 7.08
N LEU A 112 17.66 4.03 5.81
CA LEU A 112 16.67 3.15 5.18
C LEU A 112 17.21 1.73 4.92
N ALA A 113 18.49 1.61 4.54
CA ALA A 113 19.17 0.31 4.46
C ALA A 113 19.19 -0.40 5.82
N GLY A 114 19.47 0.34 6.90
CA GLY A 114 19.41 -0.18 8.28
C GLY A 114 18.03 -0.72 8.65
N ALA A 115 16.94 -0.02 8.29
CA ALA A 115 15.58 -0.51 8.54
C ALA A 115 15.26 -1.81 7.77
N CYS A 116 15.74 -1.95 6.53
CA CYS A 116 15.63 -3.20 5.78
C CYS A 116 16.45 -4.33 6.41
N LEU A 117 17.67 -4.04 6.88
CA LEU A 117 18.55 -5.01 7.54
C LEU A 117 17.93 -5.52 8.85
N ASP A 118 17.44 -4.62 9.71
CA ASP A 118 16.68 -4.95 10.93
C ASP A 118 15.54 -5.96 10.67
N THR A 119 14.80 -5.74 9.58
CA THR A 119 13.68 -6.60 9.18
C THR A 119 14.19 -7.93 8.65
N LEU A 120 15.25 -7.90 7.82
CA LEU A 120 15.89 -9.08 7.27
C LEU A 120 16.38 -10.01 8.38
N GLU A 121 17.12 -9.50 9.36
CA GLU A 121 17.68 -10.29 10.47
C GLU A 121 16.57 -10.96 11.27
N ARG A 122 15.46 -10.24 11.54
CA ARG A 122 14.28 -10.82 12.21
C ARG A 122 13.61 -11.90 11.36
N MET A 123 13.51 -11.69 10.05
CA MET A 123 12.97 -12.67 9.11
C MET A 123 13.84 -13.92 9.03
N GLN A 124 15.16 -13.77 9.11
CA GLN A 124 16.11 -14.87 9.15
C GLN A 124 16.02 -15.65 10.46
N ALA A 125 16.05 -14.94 11.60
CA ALA A 125 16.09 -15.52 12.95
C ALA A 125 14.82 -16.30 13.33
N ARG A 126 13.67 -16.04 12.70
CA ARG A 126 12.42 -16.77 13.00
C ARG A 126 12.42 -18.22 12.53
N THR A 127 13.40 -18.64 11.72
CA THR A 127 13.48 -20.01 11.18
C THR A 127 14.78 -20.68 11.62
N PRO A 128 14.75 -21.95 12.07
CA PRO A 128 15.98 -22.68 12.43
C PRO A 128 16.97 -22.83 11.28
N SER A 129 16.51 -22.87 10.04
CA SER A 129 17.38 -22.99 8.86
C SER A 129 18.07 -21.70 8.45
N GLY A 130 17.82 -20.57 9.14
CA GLY A 130 18.33 -19.24 8.73
C GLY A 130 17.77 -18.77 7.39
N ALA A 131 16.62 -19.29 6.98
CA ALA A 131 15.93 -18.89 5.75
C ALA A 131 15.30 -17.51 5.95
N ILE A 132 15.67 -16.53 5.11
CA ILE A 132 15.06 -15.19 5.17
C ILE A 132 13.56 -15.27 4.87
N TYR A 133 13.15 -15.90 3.76
CA TYR A 133 11.74 -16.08 3.44
C TYR A 133 11.19 -17.44 3.90
N ALA A 134 10.08 -17.42 4.65
CA ALA A 134 9.42 -18.63 5.12
C ALA A 134 8.58 -19.28 4.01
N LYS A 135 8.26 -20.58 4.16
CA LYS A 135 7.38 -21.30 3.23
C LYS A 135 6.03 -20.57 3.11
N GLY A 136 5.63 -20.27 1.88
CA GLY A 136 4.37 -19.56 1.58
C GLY A 136 4.49 -18.04 1.53
N GLU A 137 5.63 -17.46 1.90
CA GLU A 137 5.93 -16.04 1.67
C GLU A 137 6.45 -15.76 0.28
N TYR A 138 6.80 -16.80 -0.47
CA TYR A 138 7.24 -16.72 -1.85
C TYR A 138 6.57 -17.77 -2.72
N PHE A 139 6.50 -17.48 -4.02
CA PHE A 139 5.99 -18.40 -5.03
C PHE A 139 6.99 -18.65 -6.17
N PHE A 140 8.13 -17.94 -6.20
CA PHE A 140 9.25 -18.25 -7.10
C PHE A 140 10.34 -19.03 -6.36
N PRO A 141 10.73 -20.23 -6.84
CA PRO A 141 11.79 -21.03 -6.23
C PRO A 141 13.14 -20.30 -6.09
N SER A 142 13.44 -19.39 -7.02
CA SER A 142 14.68 -18.60 -7.05
C SER A 142 14.75 -17.51 -5.98
N THR A 143 13.70 -17.28 -5.20
CA THR A 143 13.64 -16.15 -4.25
C THR A 143 14.81 -16.17 -3.25
N GLN A 144 15.04 -17.31 -2.60
CA GLN A 144 16.09 -17.41 -1.57
C GLN A 144 17.49 -17.25 -2.17
N HIS A 145 17.72 -17.80 -3.36
CA HIS A 145 18.96 -17.60 -4.11
C HIS A 145 19.14 -16.15 -4.56
N SER A 146 18.04 -15.47 -4.93
CA SER A 146 18.07 -14.07 -5.35
C SER A 146 18.45 -13.14 -4.21
N ILE A 147 17.94 -13.37 -3.00
CA ILE A 147 18.33 -12.58 -1.83
C ILE A 147 19.78 -12.87 -1.41
N PHE A 148 20.24 -14.12 -1.50
CA PHE A 148 21.65 -14.45 -1.30
C PHE A 148 22.56 -13.66 -2.24
N ARG A 149 22.25 -13.67 -3.55
CA ARG A 149 22.97 -12.86 -4.55
C ARG A 149 22.91 -11.37 -4.23
N ALA A 150 21.76 -10.84 -3.80
CA ALA A 150 21.63 -9.43 -3.46
C ALA A 150 22.49 -9.05 -2.24
N LEU A 151 22.59 -9.92 -1.24
CA LEU A 151 23.45 -9.73 -0.07
C LEU A 151 24.94 -9.75 -0.44
N THR A 152 25.37 -10.68 -1.30
CA THR A 152 26.75 -10.67 -1.82
C THR A 152 27.07 -9.38 -2.57
N ARG A 153 26.15 -8.90 -3.42
CA ARG A 153 26.32 -7.62 -4.13
C ARG A 153 26.33 -6.42 -3.18
N SER A 154 25.57 -6.49 -2.09
CA SER A 154 25.52 -5.46 -1.05
C SER A 154 26.86 -5.38 -0.31
N TRP A 155 27.40 -6.54 0.10
CA TRP A 155 28.72 -6.64 0.72
C TRP A 155 29.82 -6.12 -0.22
N LEU A 156 29.82 -6.54 -1.48
CA LEU A 156 30.80 -6.09 -2.48
C LEU A 156 30.73 -4.58 -2.71
N LEU A 157 29.53 -4.03 -2.86
CA LEU A 157 29.33 -2.60 -3.05
C LEU A 157 29.91 -1.77 -1.89
N LEU A 158 29.78 -2.25 -0.66
CA LEU A 158 30.34 -1.58 0.52
C LEU A 158 31.88 -1.56 0.51
N HIS A 159 32.52 -2.58 -0.06
CA HIS A 159 33.99 -2.62 -0.22
C HIS A 159 34.49 -1.66 -1.31
N LEU A 160 33.64 -1.36 -2.30
CA LEU A 160 33.94 -0.42 -3.37
C LEU A 160 33.56 1.02 -3.01
N GLY A 161 32.86 1.21 -1.88
CA GLY A 161 32.32 2.49 -1.47
C GLY A 161 33.28 3.30 -0.60
N GLY A 162 33.28 4.62 -0.81
CA GLY A 162 33.85 5.56 0.16
C GLY A 162 32.90 5.83 1.34
N PRO A 163 33.21 6.81 2.21
CA PRO A 163 32.36 7.20 3.32
C PRO A 163 30.90 7.44 2.90
N VAL A 164 29.98 6.93 3.73
CA VAL A 164 28.53 7.06 3.54
C VAL A 164 28.00 8.10 4.52
N ALA A 165 27.26 9.08 4.01
CA ALA A 165 26.57 10.05 4.84
C ALA A 165 25.26 9.45 5.39
N ASP A 166 24.98 9.68 6.66
CA ASP A 166 23.69 9.36 7.26
C ASP A 166 23.10 10.62 7.92
N LYS A 167 22.29 11.33 7.14
CA LYS A 167 21.62 12.56 7.55
C LYS A 167 20.14 12.48 7.17
N PRO A 168 19.39 11.52 7.74
CA PRO A 168 18.03 11.23 7.33
C PRO A 168 17.09 12.39 7.62
N ARG A 169 16.29 12.76 6.62
CA ARG A 169 15.26 13.78 6.73
C ARG A 169 13.92 13.17 7.08
N LYS A 170 13.25 13.77 8.07
CA LYS A 170 11.84 13.46 8.36
C LYS A 170 10.97 13.93 7.19
N ARG A 171 10.24 12.99 6.59
CA ARG A 171 9.24 13.29 5.55
C ARG A 171 7.88 13.41 6.22
N ILE A 172 7.47 14.64 6.50
CA ILE A 172 6.17 15.01 7.02
C ILE A 172 5.52 15.99 6.05
N GLY A 173 4.20 15.90 5.91
CA GLY A 173 3.42 16.74 5.02
C GLY A 173 2.93 16.00 3.79
N VAL A 174 2.52 16.77 2.78
CA VAL A 174 1.86 16.27 1.58
C VAL A 174 2.83 16.11 0.42
N ARG A 175 2.73 14.99 -0.31
CA ARG A 175 3.34 14.82 -1.64
C ARG A 175 2.26 14.50 -2.65
N ARG A 176 2.21 15.28 -3.73
CA ARG A 176 1.34 15.05 -4.89
C ARG A 176 2.17 14.56 -6.06
N LEU A 177 1.68 13.51 -6.71
CA LEU A 177 2.27 12.86 -7.89
C LEU A 177 1.17 12.85 -8.94
N GLU A 178 1.10 13.92 -9.74
CA GLU A 178 -0.03 14.16 -10.62
C GLU A 178 -0.09 13.18 -11.79
N ALA A 179 1.06 12.86 -12.40
CA ALA A 179 1.09 11.90 -13.50
C ALA A 179 0.73 10.50 -13.00
N GLY A 180 1.27 10.13 -11.83
CA GLY A 180 0.90 8.90 -11.13
C GLY A 180 -0.50 8.92 -10.50
N LYS A 181 -1.21 10.05 -10.49
CA LYS A 181 -2.55 10.23 -9.90
C LYS A 181 -2.62 9.76 -8.44
N ILE A 182 -1.65 10.20 -7.63
CA ILE A 182 -1.50 9.87 -6.21
C ILE A 182 -1.33 11.14 -5.38
N VAL A 183 -1.95 11.16 -4.20
CA VAL A 183 -1.60 12.07 -3.11
C VAL A 183 -1.31 11.27 -1.85
N LEU A 184 -0.26 11.68 -1.15
CA LEU A 184 0.12 11.15 0.15
C LEU A 184 0.14 12.27 1.17
N ASN A 185 -0.19 11.94 2.41
CA ASN A 185 0.14 12.79 3.55
C ASN A 185 0.77 11.96 4.65
N ARG A 186 1.96 12.36 5.06
CA ARG A 186 2.73 11.69 6.10
C ARG A 186 2.69 12.54 7.36
N THR A 187 2.16 11.99 8.43
CA THR A 187 2.11 12.61 9.76
C THR A 187 3.02 11.81 10.71
N PRO A 188 3.25 12.28 11.95
CA PRO A 188 4.04 11.52 12.92
C PRO A 188 3.52 10.12 13.21
N SER A 189 2.20 9.89 13.10
CA SER A 189 1.56 8.61 13.44
C SER A 189 0.99 7.83 12.25
N ALA A 190 0.82 8.46 11.08
CA ALA A 190 0.12 7.86 9.95
C ALA A 190 0.72 8.24 8.58
N LEU A 191 0.51 7.36 7.61
CA LEU A 191 0.68 7.62 6.19
C LEU A 191 -0.67 7.43 5.51
N HIS A 192 -1.26 8.53 5.05
CA HIS A 192 -2.50 8.53 4.28
C HIS A 192 -2.16 8.49 2.80
N THR A 193 -2.88 7.65 2.05
CA THR A 193 -2.75 7.59 0.59
C THR A 193 -4.12 7.69 -0.05
N LEU A 194 -4.16 8.34 -1.20
CA LEU A 194 -5.25 8.25 -2.15
C LEU A 194 -4.65 8.13 -3.55
N ALA A 195 -5.11 7.13 -4.29
CA ALA A 195 -4.86 6.99 -5.72
C ALA A 195 -6.17 7.08 -6.49
N TRP A 196 -6.15 7.76 -7.64
CA TRP A 196 -7.30 7.91 -8.55
C TRP A 196 -6.95 7.61 -10.01
N GLY A 197 -5.82 6.92 -10.24
CA GLY A 197 -5.39 6.46 -11.55
C GLY A 197 -6.06 5.17 -11.98
N ALA A 198 -5.26 4.24 -12.52
CA ALA A 198 -5.74 2.93 -12.97
C ALA A 198 -6.43 2.12 -11.86
N ARG A 199 -6.10 2.40 -10.59
CA ARG A 199 -6.81 1.90 -9.42
C ARG A 199 -7.20 3.05 -8.50
N ILE A 200 -8.45 2.98 -8.03
CA ILE A 200 -9.02 3.95 -7.09
C ILE A 200 -8.96 3.31 -5.70
N MET A 201 -8.16 3.89 -4.81
CA MET A 201 -7.88 3.31 -3.51
C MET A 201 -7.51 4.39 -2.50
N ALA A 202 -7.96 4.24 -1.26
CA ALA A 202 -7.58 5.13 -0.17
C ALA A 202 -7.16 4.31 1.07
N GLN A 203 -6.15 4.80 1.79
CA GLN A 203 -5.62 4.11 2.97
C GLN A 203 -5.28 5.10 4.08
N CYS A 204 -5.43 4.64 5.32
CA CYS A 204 -4.92 5.27 6.52
C CYS A 204 -4.02 4.25 7.23
N VAL A 205 -2.71 4.36 7.03
CA VAL A 205 -1.72 3.35 7.45
C VAL A 205 -0.98 3.85 8.70
N PRO A 206 -1.00 3.15 9.83
CA PRO A 206 -0.17 3.51 10.98
C PRO A 206 1.33 3.50 10.60
N LEU A 207 2.06 4.55 10.96
CA LEU A 207 3.47 4.68 10.64
C LEU A 207 4.34 3.92 11.66
N ARG A 208 4.40 2.60 11.54
CA ARG A 208 5.12 1.68 12.44
C ARG A 208 5.67 0.44 11.71
N LYS A 209 6.53 -0.36 12.38
CA LYS A 209 7.11 -1.59 11.80
C LYS A 209 6.07 -2.68 11.53
N ASP A 210 5.08 -2.84 12.41
CA ASP A 210 3.91 -3.70 12.16
C ASP A 210 2.93 -3.03 11.19
N ARG A 211 2.97 -3.44 9.93
CA ARG A 211 2.06 -2.97 8.89
C ARG A 211 0.66 -3.52 9.14
N LEU A 212 -0.14 -2.80 9.93
CA LEU A 212 -1.52 -3.18 10.23
C LEU A 212 -2.45 -3.14 8.99
N VAL A 213 -2.21 -2.21 8.07
CA VAL A 213 -3.06 -2.03 6.88
C VAL A 213 -2.44 -2.71 5.66
N SER A 214 -3.17 -3.69 5.13
CA SER A 214 -2.82 -4.39 3.91
C SER A 214 -3.24 -3.57 2.67
N PRO A 215 -2.43 -3.52 1.60
CA PRO A 215 -2.79 -2.85 0.35
C PRO A 215 -3.78 -3.68 -0.47
N ASP A 216 -4.98 -3.90 0.09
CA ASP A 216 -6.08 -4.54 -0.62
C ASP A 216 -6.61 -3.61 -1.73
N PRO A 217 -6.74 -4.08 -2.99
CA PRO A 217 -7.15 -3.25 -4.13
C PRO A 217 -8.53 -2.59 -4.02
N ARG A 218 -9.33 -2.94 -3.01
CA ARG A 218 -10.65 -2.35 -2.74
C ARG A 218 -10.65 -1.46 -1.51
N SER A 219 -9.51 -1.18 -0.89
CA SER A 219 -9.42 -0.30 0.29
C SER A 219 -9.96 1.10 0.00
N GLY A 220 -10.74 1.65 0.94
CA GLY A 220 -11.40 2.95 0.85
C GLY A 220 -12.67 2.97 0.00
N ILE A 221 -12.81 2.11 -1.01
CA ILE A 221 -13.95 2.12 -1.95
C ILE A 221 -14.88 0.93 -1.73
N GLY A 222 -14.33 -0.29 -1.71
CA GLY A 222 -15.04 -1.54 -1.50
C GLY A 222 -15.63 -2.19 -2.77
N THR A 223 -16.59 -3.08 -2.56
CA THR A 223 -17.18 -3.95 -3.59
C THR A 223 -18.71 -3.94 -3.56
N ILE A 224 -19.29 -4.00 -4.76
CA ILE A 224 -20.73 -4.18 -4.97
C ILE A 224 -20.92 -5.30 -5.98
N HIS A 225 -21.88 -6.18 -5.73
CA HIS A 225 -22.21 -7.32 -6.57
C HIS A 225 -23.69 -7.28 -6.96
N LEU A 226 -23.98 -7.68 -8.20
CA LEU A 226 -25.36 -7.90 -8.67
C LEU A 226 -25.77 -9.35 -8.38
N ALA A 227 -27.06 -9.57 -8.13
CA ALA A 227 -27.62 -10.91 -8.11
C ALA A 227 -27.41 -11.60 -9.48
N GLY A 228 -27.04 -12.88 -9.47
CA GLY A 228 -26.79 -13.67 -10.68
C GLY A 228 -25.47 -13.37 -11.41
N ARG A 229 -24.68 -12.37 -10.99
CA ARG A 229 -23.38 -12.05 -11.61
C ARG A 229 -22.21 -12.51 -10.76
N LYS A 230 -21.21 -13.13 -11.39
CA LYS A 230 -19.94 -13.47 -10.74
C LYS A 230 -19.05 -12.23 -10.60
N GLY A 231 -18.41 -12.10 -9.44
CA GLY A 231 -17.42 -11.05 -9.17
C GLY A 231 -18.01 -9.68 -8.80
N ALA A 232 -17.13 -8.81 -8.30
CA ALA A 232 -17.47 -7.43 -7.97
C ALA A 232 -17.59 -6.59 -9.24
N LEU A 233 -18.49 -5.60 -9.24
CA LEU A 233 -18.61 -4.64 -10.32
C LEU A 233 -17.29 -3.85 -10.52
N PRO A 234 -16.92 -3.54 -11.77
CA PRO A 234 -15.75 -2.72 -12.06
C PRO A 234 -15.97 -1.29 -11.56
N LEU A 235 -14.89 -0.63 -11.15
CA LEU A 235 -14.92 0.77 -10.75
C LEU A 235 -14.66 1.65 -11.97
N ARG A 236 -15.38 2.76 -12.07
CA ARG A 236 -15.11 3.81 -13.05
C ARG A 236 -15.14 5.16 -12.36
N LEU A 237 -14.01 5.87 -12.38
CA LEU A 237 -13.94 7.25 -11.93
C LEU A 237 -14.73 8.14 -12.91
N ARG A 238 -15.59 9.00 -12.37
CA ARG A 238 -16.37 9.98 -13.16
C ARG A 238 -15.88 11.40 -12.94
N LYS A 239 -15.57 11.73 -11.69
CA LYS A 239 -15.04 13.03 -11.29
C LYS A 239 -14.09 12.82 -10.12
N VAL A 240 -13.03 13.61 -10.11
CA VAL A 240 -12.13 13.77 -8.97
C VAL A 240 -11.76 15.23 -8.85
N GLU A 241 -11.71 15.74 -7.64
CA GLU A 241 -11.15 17.04 -7.30
C GLU A 241 -10.26 16.85 -6.07
N VAL A 242 -8.97 17.18 -6.19
CA VAL A 242 -7.99 17.03 -5.10
C VAL A 242 -7.42 18.39 -4.73
N LYS A 243 -7.61 18.75 -3.46
CA LYS A 243 -7.03 19.95 -2.83
C LYS A 243 -6.07 19.52 -1.74
N SER A 244 -5.01 20.29 -1.54
CA SER A 244 -3.99 20.01 -0.54
C SER A 244 -3.41 21.29 0.03
N GLY A 245 -3.06 21.24 1.31
CA GLY A 245 -2.16 22.20 1.95
C GLY A 245 -0.84 21.53 2.34
N LYS A 246 -0.14 22.13 3.29
CA LYS A 246 1.16 21.66 3.78
C LYS A 246 1.11 20.25 4.40
N ASP A 247 0.07 19.99 5.18
CA ASP A 247 -0.08 18.84 6.08
C ASP A 247 -1.49 18.21 6.03
N TRP A 248 -2.25 18.49 4.97
CA TRP A 248 -3.59 17.96 4.76
C TRP A 248 -3.91 17.84 3.27
N PHE A 249 -4.78 16.89 2.92
CA PHE A 249 -5.44 16.87 1.62
C PHE A 249 -6.92 16.54 1.76
N GLN A 250 -7.71 16.98 0.80
CA GLN A 250 -9.10 16.57 0.61
C GLN A 250 -9.29 16.15 -0.83
N ALA A 251 -10.02 15.06 -1.03
CA ALA A 251 -10.46 14.62 -2.33
C ALA A 251 -11.97 14.37 -2.33
N ASP A 252 -12.64 14.92 -3.33
CA ASP A 252 -14.05 14.67 -3.62
C ASP A 252 -14.12 13.80 -4.88
N LEU A 253 -14.66 12.59 -4.75
CA LEU A 253 -14.67 11.56 -5.80
C LEU A 253 -16.09 11.17 -6.16
N VAL A 254 -16.33 10.96 -7.46
CA VAL A 254 -17.54 10.30 -7.97
C VAL A 254 -17.13 9.03 -8.69
N VAL A 255 -17.52 7.88 -8.15
CA VAL A 255 -17.11 6.55 -8.63
C VAL A 255 -18.35 5.71 -8.93
N ASP A 256 -18.44 5.18 -10.14
CA ASP A 256 -19.48 4.22 -10.51
C ASP A 256 -19.00 2.79 -10.28
N HIS A 257 -19.85 1.97 -9.69
CA HIS A 257 -19.74 0.51 -9.64
C HIS A 257 -20.55 -0.08 -10.79
N GLY A 258 -19.88 -0.41 -11.89
CA GLY A 258 -20.45 -1.11 -13.05
C GLY A 258 -21.71 -0.48 -13.64
N GLY A 259 -21.85 0.85 -13.54
CA GLY A 259 -23.04 1.60 -13.96
C GLY A 259 -24.34 1.27 -13.18
N ALA A 260 -24.26 0.49 -12.10
CA ALA A 260 -25.43 0.11 -11.31
C ALA A 260 -25.59 0.98 -10.05
N VAL A 261 -24.48 1.33 -9.40
CA VAL A 261 -24.46 2.14 -8.18
C VAL A 261 -23.37 3.21 -8.30
N ARG A 262 -23.64 4.42 -7.83
CA ARG A 262 -22.69 5.51 -7.73
C ARG A 262 -22.34 5.78 -6.27
N ALA A 263 -21.05 5.85 -5.99
CA ALA A 263 -20.48 6.35 -4.76
C ALA A 263 -20.03 7.80 -4.97
N VAL A 264 -20.52 8.69 -4.11
CA VAL A 264 -19.97 10.04 -3.95
C VAL A 264 -19.20 10.05 -2.64
N LEU A 265 -17.88 10.23 -2.71
CA LEU A 265 -16.99 10.14 -1.57
C LEU A 265 -16.31 11.48 -1.30
N GLN A 266 -16.13 11.81 -0.03
CA GLN A 266 -15.22 12.84 0.43
C GLN A 266 -14.21 12.21 1.36
N ILE A 267 -12.93 12.34 1.02
CA ILE A 267 -11.81 11.75 1.74
C ILE A 267 -10.88 12.88 2.15
N ARG A 268 -10.68 13.08 3.45
CA ARG A 268 -9.81 14.13 3.98
C ARG A 268 -8.76 13.56 4.89
N SER A 269 -7.48 13.78 4.58
CA SER A 269 -6.40 13.62 5.54
C SER A 269 -6.26 14.89 6.38
N ASN A 270 -6.16 14.74 7.70
CA ASN A 270 -6.02 15.84 8.63
C ASN A 270 -4.58 15.93 9.19
N PRO A 271 -4.14 17.12 9.66
CA PRO A 271 -2.81 17.32 10.23
C PRO A 271 -2.49 16.44 11.44
N ASP A 272 -3.51 16.11 12.24
CA ASP A 272 -3.37 15.33 13.47
C ASP A 272 -3.22 13.81 13.25
N GLY A 273 -2.97 13.37 12.02
CA GLY A 273 -2.80 11.96 11.69
C GLY A 273 -4.10 11.17 11.61
N SER A 274 -5.25 11.85 11.57
CA SER A 274 -6.53 11.22 11.27
C SER A 274 -6.96 11.42 9.81
N MET A 275 -7.86 10.55 9.35
CA MET A 275 -8.50 10.61 8.04
C MET A 275 -10.02 10.59 8.22
N THR A 276 -10.73 11.52 7.60
CA THR A 276 -12.19 11.56 7.56
C THR A 276 -12.69 10.99 6.24
N TRP A 277 -13.68 10.11 6.30
CA TRP A 277 -14.37 9.54 5.14
C TRP A 277 -15.86 9.80 5.22
N LYS A 278 -16.43 10.27 4.12
CA LYS A 278 -17.88 10.36 3.92
C LYS A 278 -18.23 9.68 2.62
N GLU A 279 -19.34 8.95 2.61
CA GLU A 279 -19.84 8.27 1.42
C GLU A 279 -21.36 8.40 1.31
N ARG A 280 -21.84 8.60 0.09
CA ARG A 280 -23.23 8.40 -0.29
C ARG A 280 -23.30 7.41 -1.46
N LEU A 281 -24.05 6.32 -1.28
CA LEU A 281 -24.35 5.38 -2.36
C LEU A 281 -25.74 5.64 -2.94
N THR A 282 -25.84 5.69 -4.26
CA THR A 282 -27.10 5.89 -4.98
C THR A 282 -27.22 4.90 -6.14
N ALA A 283 -28.36 4.22 -6.28
CA ALA A 283 -28.61 3.37 -7.43
C ALA A 283 -28.80 4.19 -8.71
N LEU A 284 -28.11 3.79 -9.78
CA LEU A 284 -28.17 4.44 -11.09
C LEU A 284 -29.24 3.84 -12.01
N ARG A 285 -29.68 2.62 -11.68
CA ARG A 285 -30.76 1.89 -12.37
C ARG A 285 -31.42 0.91 -11.42
N ASP A 286 -32.58 0.42 -11.82
CA ASP A 286 -33.24 -0.68 -11.12
C ASP A 286 -32.36 -1.93 -11.19
N CYS A 287 -32.07 -2.51 -10.02
CA CYS A 287 -31.24 -3.71 -9.93
C CYS A 287 -31.45 -4.44 -8.61
N ARG A 288 -31.07 -5.73 -8.62
CA ARG A 288 -30.98 -6.54 -7.41
C ARG A 288 -29.52 -6.73 -7.04
N LEU A 289 -29.13 -6.25 -5.87
CA LEU A 289 -27.77 -6.36 -5.34
C LEU A 289 -27.65 -7.61 -4.47
N SER A 290 -26.55 -8.35 -4.59
CA SER A 290 -26.24 -9.54 -3.79
C SER A 290 -25.20 -9.27 -2.70
N ARG A 291 -24.41 -8.19 -2.84
CA ARG A 291 -23.46 -7.73 -1.82
C ARG A 291 -23.23 -6.23 -1.99
N VAL A 292 -23.23 -5.50 -0.88
CA VAL A 292 -22.77 -4.11 -0.78
C VAL A 292 -21.84 -4.04 0.42
N ALA A 293 -20.54 -3.86 0.15
CA ALA A 293 -19.48 -3.80 1.16
C ALA A 293 -18.53 -2.65 0.81
N THR A 294 -18.80 -1.45 1.31
CA THR A 294 -18.00 -0.23 1.07
C THR A 294 -17.29 0.25 2.32
N GLY A 295 -16.40 1.23 2.18
CA GLY A 295 -15.52 1.68 3.26
C GLY A 295 -14.60 0.55 3.76
N VAL A 296 -14.08 -0.26 2.83
CA VAL A 296 -13.25 -1.43 3.16
C VAL A 296 -11.86 -0.99 3.63
N ILE A 297 -11.34 -1.62 4.67
CA ILE A 297 -9.94 -1.53 5.08
C ILE A 297 -9.38 -2.95 5.08
N GLY A 298 -8.35 -3.20 4.28
CA GLY A 298 -7.57 -4.43 4.37
C GLY A 298 -6.75 -4.43 5.65
N ILE A 299 -6.97 -5.42 6.53
CA ILE A 299 -6.20 -5.60 7.76
C ILE A 299 -5.22 -6.75 7.52
N LEU A 300 -3.92 -6.47 7.61
CA LEU A 300 -2.93 -7.53 7.59
C LEU A 300 -3.11 -8.35 8.87
N ASN A 301 -3.29 -9.67 8.75
CA ASN A 301 -3.35 -10.57 9.89
C ASN A 301 -2.54 -11.82 9.55
N ASP A 302 -1.25 -11.65 9.34
CA ASP A 302 -0.35 -12.71 8.88
C ASP A 302 0.62 -13.15 9.97
N LYS A 303 0.44 -14.39 10.45
CA LYS A 303 1.29 -14.99 11.46
C LYS A 303 2.75 -15.17 11.04
N THR A 304 3.08 -15.06 9.75
CA THR A 304 4.49 -15.14 9.31
C THR A 304 5.21 -13.80 9.39
N TRP A 305 4.47 -12.68 9.52
CA TRP A 305 5.08 -11.36 9.61
C TRP A 305 5.78 -11.16 10.96
N VAL A 306 7.05 -10.76 10.92
CA VAL A 306 7.95 -10.74 12.08
C VAL A 306 7.64 -9.66 13.12
N TYR A 307 6.79 -8.70 12.79
CA TYR A 307 6.33 -7.66 13.72
C TYR A 307 4.88 -7.88 14.17
N GLU A 308 4.22 -8.94 13.71
CA GLU A 308 2.85 -9.27 14.09
C GLU A 308 2.81 -10.37 15.17
N LYS A 309 1.67 -10.52 15.83
CA LYS A 309 1.39 -11.54 16.85
C LYS A 309 0.69 -12.79 16.29
N GLY A 310 0.36 -12.81 15.00
CA GLY A 310 -0.44 -13.86 14.36
C GLY A 310 -1.93 -13.84 14.74
N PHE A 311 -2.40 -12.72 15.28
CA PHE A 311 -3.80 -12.44 15.52
C PHE A 311 -4.01 -10.93 15.57
N ARG A 312 -5.25 -10.51 15.34
CA ARG A 312 -5.71 -9.13 15.58
C ARG A 312 -6.72 -9.08 16.70
N LEU A 313 -6.69 -8.00 17.45
CA LEU A 313 -7.60 -7.73 18.54
C LEU A 313 -8.61 -6.68 18.10
N LEU A 314 -9.88 -7.07 18.04
CA LEU A 314 -10.97 -6.16 17.71
C LEU A 314 -11.66 -5.71 18.98
N THR A 315 -11.89 -4.40 19.09
CA THR A 315 -12.73 -3.79 20.12
C THR A 315 -13.84 -2.98 19.48
N TRP A 316 -15.09 -3.12 19.93
CA TRP A 316 -16.22 -2.34 19.43
C TRP A 316 -17.35 -2.24 20.44
N GLY A 317 -18.30 -1.34 20.18
CA GLY A 317 -19.46 -1.12 21.05
C GLY A 317 -19.03 -0.63 22.45
N LYS A 318 -19.79 -1.01 23.49
CA LYS A 318 -19.47 -0.71 24.90
C LYS A 318 -18.27 -1.55 25.41
N GLY A 319 -17.16 -1.58 24.68
CA GLY A 319 -15.92 -2.25 25.07
C GLY A 319 -15.83 -3.75 24.76
N LYS A 320 -16.73 -4.31 23.94
CA LYS A 320 -16.63 -5.72 23.53
C LYS A 320 -15.30 -5.95 22.82
N ARG A 321 -14.55 -6.97 23.25
CA ARG A 321 -13.18 -7.24 22.80
C ARG A 321 -13.03 -8.70 22.39
N VAL A 322 -12.53 -8.95 21.19
CA VAL A 322 -12.36 -10.31 20.64
C VAL A 322 -11.01 -10.46 19.94
N LYS A 323 -10.31 -11.54 20.26
CA LYS A 323 -9.10 -11.99 19.57
C LYS A 323 -9.46 -12.77 18.31
N ILE A 324 -8.88 -12.39 17.17
CA ILE A 324 -9.08 -13.00 15.85
C ILE A 324 -7.78 -13.61 15.36
N PRO A 325 -7.58 -14.92 15.52
CA PRO A 325 -6.40 -15.60 14.98
C PRO A 325 -6.29 -15.40 13.46
N SER A 326 -5.07 -15.29 12.96
CA SER A 326 -4.76 -15.34 11.53
C SER A 326 -5.39 -16.60 10.91
N ARG A 327 -5.99 -16.44 9.72
CA ARG A 327 -6.61 -17.53 8.94
C ARG A 327 -7.86 -18.17 9.60
N SER A 328 -8.48 -17.50 10.57
CA SER A 328 -9.60 -18.08 11.32
C SER A 328 -10.89 -18.26 10.51
N GLY A 329 -11.06 -17.55 9.39
CA GLY A 329 -12.31 -17.57 8.63
C GLY A 329 -13.52 -16.98 9.35
N ARG A 330 -13.33 -16.40 10.55
CA ARG A 330 -14.40 -15.85 11.38
C ARG A 330 -15.01 -14.63 10.69
N ILE A 331 -16.33 -14.54 10.75
CA ILE A 331 -17.09 -13.36 10.35
C ILE A 331 -17.74 -12.80 11.61
N LEU A 332 -17.54 -11.51 11.86
CA LEU A 332 -18.12 -10.81 13.00
C LEU A 332 -19.00 -9.67 12.52
N ASP A 333 -20.22 -9.62 13.04
CA ASP A 333 -21.07 -8.44 12.90
C ASP A 333 -20.69 -7.40 13.95
N LEU A 334 -20.32 -6.21 13.47
CA LEU A 334 -19.94 -5.05 14.27
C LEU A 334 -21.00 -3.94 14.14
N SER A 335 -22.13 -4.22 13.50
CA SER A 335 -23.20 -3.26 13.24
C SER A 335 -23.76 -2.66 14.53
N GLY A 336 -24.21 -1.42 14.46
CA GLY A 336 -24.68 -0.67 15.63
C GLY A 336 -23.56 0.06 16.39
N SER A 337 -22.29 -0.18 16.05
CA SER A 337 -21.14 0.44 16.72
C SER A 337 -20.84 1.83 16.17
N LYS A 338 -20.56 2.78 17.07
CA LYS A 338 -19.99 4.09 16.73
C LYS A 338 -18.47 4.13 16.83
N GLU A 339 -17.87 3.18 17.56
CA GLU A 339 -16.42 3.05 17.72
C GLU A 339 -16.00 1.61 17.46
N ILE A 340 -14.96 1.45 16.66
CA ILE A 340 -14.29 0.18 16.34
C ILE A 340 -12.79 0.43 16.43
N ALA A 341 -12.04 -0.51 17.02
CA ALA A 341 -10.59 -0.44 17.07
C ALA A 341 -9.96 -1.78 16.70
N VAL A 342 -8.86 -1.74 15.96
CA VAL A 342 -7.98 -2.87 15.69
C VAL A 342 -6.67 -2.64 16.44
N ASP A 343 -6.34 -3.57 17.34
CA ASP A 343 -5.16 -3.54 18.23
C ASP A 343 -5.06 -2.27 19.10
N SER A 344 -6.17 -1.53 19.27
CA SER A 344 -6.21 -0.17 19.85
C SER A 344 -5.43 0.91 19.08
N LEU A 345 -4.82 0.53 17.96
CA LEU A 345 -3.96 1.36 17.10
C LEU A 345 -4.76 2.06 16.01
N LEU A 346 -5.51 1.29 15.22
CA LEU A 346 -6.40 1.83 14.20
C LEU A 346 -7.78 2.00 14.82
N ARG A 347 -8.20 3.24 15.04
CA ARG A 347 -9.50 3.56 15.65
C ARG A 347 -10.40 4.21 14.62
N ILE A 348 -11.63 3.73 14.54
CA ILE A 348 -12.69 4.23 13.67
C ILE A 348 -13.79 4.77 14.58
N ARG A 349 -14.19 6.02 14.35
CA ARG A 349 -15.26 6.71 15.07
C ARG A 349 -16.26 7.31 14.10
N SER A 350 -17.54 7.27 14.45
CA SER A 350 -18.63 7.82 13.66
C SER A 350 -19.70 8.41 14.58
N ASP A 351 -20.33 9.50 14.17
CA ASP A 351 -21.40 10.13 14.94
C ASP A 351 -22.67 9.26 14.94
N SER A 352 -22.84 8.47 13.88
CA SER A 352 -23.95 7.51 13.70
C SER A 352 -23.46 6.07 13.75
N PRO A 353 -24.29 5.11 14.20
CA PRO A 353 -23.94 3.69 14.18
C PRO A 353 -23.55 3.21 12.76
N LEU A 354 -22.44 2.48 12.67
CA LEU A 354 -21.98 1.87 11.43
C LEU A 354 -22.70 0.54 11.17
N ARG A 355 -22.74 0.14 9.89
CA ARG A 355 -23.16 -1.21 9.47
C ARG A 355 -21.91 -2.05 9.21
N ALA A 356 -21.09 -2.19 10.24
CA ALA A 356 -19.75 -2.70 10.09
C ALA A 356 -19.67 -4.22 10.21
N ARG A 357 -18.72 -4.83 9.50
CA ARG A 357 -18.45 -6.27 9.53
C ARG A 357 -16.95 -6.51 9.47
N TYR A 358 -16.46 -7.53 10.17
CA TYR A 358 -15.10 -8.04 10.01
C TYR A 358 -15.13 -9.43 9.39
N GLU A 359 -14.36 -9.65 8.34
CA GLU A 359 -14.23 -10.93 7.65
C GLU A 359 -12.77 -11.39 7.70
N SER A 360 -12.47 -12.41 8.50
CA SER A 360 -11.13 -12.99 8.54
C SER A 360 -10.92 -13.91 7.35
N ALA A 361 -9.73 -13.81 6.72
CA ALA A 361 -9.34 -14.73 5.67
C ALA A 361 -9.23 -16.16 6.20
N ARG A 362 -9.37 -17.15 5.33
CA ARG A 362 -9.15 -18.58 5.65
C ARG A 362 -7.78 -19.09 5.22
N ALA A 363 -7.17 -18.40 4.27
CA ALA A 363 -5.92 -18.82 3.64
C ALA A 363 -5.15 -17.58 3.16
N PRO A 364 -3.83 -17.68 3.01
CA PRO A 364 -3.06 -16.62 2.37
C PRO A 364 -3.44 -16.49 0.90
N ARG A 365 -3.42 -15.27 0.38
CA ARG A 365 -3.57 -14.94 -1.04
C ARG A 365 -2.42 -14.03 -1.45
N ARG A 366 -1.69 -14.40 -2.51
CA ARG A 366 -0.50 -13.65 -2.97
C ARG A 366 0.52 -13.46 -1.82
N ALA A 367 0.84 -14.56 -1.14
CA ALA A 367 1.83 -14.61 -0.06
C ALA A 367 1.55 -13.68 1.14
N ARG A 368 0.27 -13.38 1.42
CA ARG A 368 -0.15 -12.66 2.63
C ARG A 368 -1.55 -13.09 3.10
N VAL A 369 -1.84 -12.93 4.38
CA VAL A 369 -3.18 -13.07 4.94
C VAL A 369 -3.77 -11.68 5.18
N THR A 370 -4.88 -11.37 4.51
CA THR A 370 -5.57 -10.08 4.64
C THR A 370 -7.01 -10.30 5.03
N ASP A 371 -7.35 -9.86 6.23
CA ASP A 371 -8.72 -9.76 6.71
C ASP A 371 -9.36 -8.47 6.17
N LEU A 372 -10.68 -8.39 6.18
CA LEU A 372 -11.42 -7.22 5.70
C LEU A 372 -12.25 -6.62 6.84
N LEU A 373 -11.97 -5.36 7.17
CA LEU A 373 -12.87 -4.53 7.97
C LEU A 373 -13.74 -3.71 7.01
N ILE A 374 -15.04 -4.02 6.97
CA ILE A 374 -16.03 -3.39 6.11
C ILE A 374 -16.82 -2.41 6.98
N LEU A 375 -16.80 -1.11 6.65
CA LEU A 375 -17.42 -0.08 7.49
C LEU A 375 -18.88 0.22 7.10
N ASN A 376 -19.28 -0.18 5.88
CA ASN A 376 -20.66 -0.12 5.41
C ASN A 376 -21.05 -1.40 4.63
N CYS A 377 -21.68 -2.33 5.33
CA CYS A 377 -22.18 -3.60 4.82
C CYS A 377 -23.71 -3.59 4.84
N LEU A 378 -24.36 -3.49 3.68
CA LEU A 378 -25.83 -3.47 3.62
C LEU A 378 -26.40 -4.89 3.64
N PRO A 379 -27.55 -5.11 4.32
CA PRO A 379 -28.30 -6.36 4.19
C PRO A 379 -28.61 -6.64 2.71
N CYS A 380 -28.32 -7.86 2.26
CA CYS A 380 -28.56 -8.32 0.90
C CYS A 380 -29.25 -9.69 0.93
N PRO A 381 -30.05 -10.05 -0.09
CA PRO A 381 -30.26 -9.32 -1.33
C PRO A 381 -31.04 -8.01 -1.15
N LEU A 382 -30.70 -6.98 -1.92
CA LEU A 382 -31.34 -5.67 -1.86
C LEU A 382 -31.91 -5.29 -3.22
N GLN A 383 -33.21 -5.01 -3.28
CA GLN A 383 -33.84 -4.42 -4.46
C GLN A 383 -33.64 -2.90 -4.43
N ALA A 384 -32.88 -2.39 -5.40
CA ALA A 384 -32.58 -0.98 -5.54
C ALA A 384 -33.37 -0.41 -6.73
N ARG A 385 -34.02 0.74 -6.50
CA ARG A 385 -34.67 1.54 -7.55
C ARG A 385 -33.75 2.66 -8.00
N LYS A 386 -33.80 3.03 -9.28
CA LYS A 386 -33.07 4.17 -9.85
C LYS A 386 -33.28 5.43 -9.00
N GLY A 387 -32.21 6.15 -8.72
CA GLY A 387 -32.21 7.37 -7.91
C GLY A 387 -32.29 7.14 -6.40
N ARG A 388 -32.61 5.93 -5.93
CA ARG A 388 -32.68 5.64 -4.49
C ARG A 388 -31.29 5.73 -3.86
N VAL A 389 -31.21 6.47 -2.76
CA VAL A 389 -30.03 6.46 -1.87
C VAL A 389 -30.03 5.16 -1.08
N LEU A 390 -28.96 4.38 -1.22
CA LEU A 390 -28.81 3.08 -0.56
C LEU A 390 -28.19 3.23 0.85
N SER A 391 -27.24 4.14 0.99
CA SER A 391 -26.58 4.44 2.26
C SER A 391 -25.95 5.84 2.27
N ARG A 392 -25.77 6.37 3.48
CA ARG A 392 -24.90 7.50 3.80
C ARG A 392 -24.17 7.19 5.10
N TYR A 393 -22.88 7.46 5.17
CA TYR A 393 -22.14 7.44 6.42
C TYR A 393 -20.99 8.44 6.39
N ALA A 394 -20.53 8.83 7.58
CA ALA A 394 -19.37 9.67 7.81
C ALA A 394 -18.61 9.09 8.98
N LEU A 395 -17.28 9.01 8.88
CA LEU A 395 -16.43 8.47 9.93
C LEU A 395 -15.06 9.13 9.94
N ARG A 396 -14.35 8.93 11.04
CA ARG A 396 -12.99 9.35 11.26
C ARG A 396 -12.14 8.16 11.66
N ILE A 397 -11.00 8.00 11.00
CA ILE A 397 -10.00 6.98 11.26
C ILE A 397 -8.79 7.68 11.86
N SER A 398 -8.23 7.15 12.93
CA SER A 398 -6.98 7.66 13.51
C SER A 398 -6.03 6.52 13.81
N CYS A 399 -4.74 6.74 13.56
CA CYS A 399 -3.66 5.87 13.99
C CYS A 399 -3.02 6.45 15.26
N ARG A 400 -2.92 5.64 16.31
CA ARG A 400 -2.24 5.98 17.56
C ARG A 400 -1.09 5.04 17.84
#